data_AF-A0A543IPD4-F1
#
_entry.id   AF-A0A543IPD4-F1
#
_cell.length_a   1.000
_cell.length_b   1.000
_cell.length_c   1.000
_cell.angle_alpha   90.00
_cell.angle_beta   90.00
_cell.angle_gamma   90.00
#
_symmetry.space_group_name_H-M   'P 1'
#
loop_
_entity.id
_entity.type
_entity.pdbx_description
1 polymer ?
#
loop_
_entity_poly.entity_id
_entity_poly.type
_entity_poly.pdbx_seq_one_letter_code
_entity_poly.pdbx_strand_id
1 'polypeptide(L)'
;MIKIAYRRRIISASLGVVLGLSAITACSDVQQIFEEGAKQGAAEGALQPLGRLAVEQIAQVKLTDDLECEAHDMTDGRVPVTCTGQTQDGDKVALEASVTSTDLEKGAVRGRFTIVINGRTVTELDCVGIC
;
A
#
# COMPACT_ATOMS: atom_id res chain seq x y z
N MET A 1 -55.46 2.55 64.75
CA MET A 1 -55.48 2.55 63.26
C MET A 1 -54.32 3.42 62.78
N ILE A 2 -53.29 2.79 62.23
CA ILE A 2 -51.96 3.36 61.98
C ILE A 2 -51.85 3.68 60.48
N LYS A 3 -51.60 4.95 60.11
CA LYS A 3 -51.26 5.35 58.73
C LYS A 3 -49.77 5.69 58.67
N ILE A 4 -48.96 4.71 58.29
CA ILE A 4 -47.53 4.89 57.99
C ILE A 4 -47.41 5.34 56.54
N ALA A 5 -47.03 6.59 56.31
CA ALA A 5 -46.70 7.12 54.99
C ALA A 5 -45.22 6.81 54.67
N TYR A 6 -44.97 5.71 53.97
CA TYR A 6 -43.65 5.36 53.42
C TYR A 6 -43.35 6.25 52.20
N ARG A 7 -42.66 7.38 52.40
CA ARG A 7 -42.17 8.22 51.29
C ARG A 7 -40.90 7.59 50.72
N ARG A 8 -41.07 7.05 49.51
CA ARG A 8 -40.09 6.31 48.71
C ARG A 8 -38.82 7.11 48.39
N ARG A 9 -37.69 6.40 48.53
CA ARG A 9 -36.53 6.34 47.61
C ARG A 9 -35.73 7.64 47.39
N ILE A 10 -34.66 7.78 48.16
CA ILE A 10 -33.42 8.40 47.67
C ILE A 10 -32.38 7.27 47.65
N ILE A 11 -32.34 6.54 46.54
CA ILE A 11 -31.26 5.60 46.26
C ILE A 11 -30.23 6.39 45.48
N SER A 12 -29.18 6.80 46.19
CA SER A 12 -27.96 7.38 45.64
C SER A 12 -27.28 6.34 44.75
N ALA A 13 -27.47 6.44 43.44
CA ALA A 13 -26.73 5.68 42.44
C ALA A 13 -25.82 6.66 41.69
N SER A 14 -24.69 7.00 42.31
CA SER A 14 -23.53 7.56 41.63
C SER A 14 -22.97 6.50 40.68
N LEU A 15 -23.58 6.39 39.50
CA LEU A 15 -23.13 5.52 38.42
C LEU A 15 -21.89 6.18 37.81
N GLY A 16 -20.72 5.64 38.17
CA GLY A 16 -19.43 6.12 37.70
C GLY A 16 -19.33 6.10 36.18
N VAL A 17 -19.24 7.29 35.59
CA VAL A 17 -18.79 7.47 34.21
C VAL A 17 -17.27 7.28 34.21
N VAL A 18 -16.83 6.03 34.05
CA VAL A 18 -15.43 5.68 33.77
C VAL A 18 -15.41 4.89 32.45
N LEU A 19 -15.74 5.58 31.36
CA LEU A 19 -15.60 5.07 29.99
C LEU A 19 -15.09 6.24 29.14
N GLY A 20 -13.77 6.49 29.16
CA GLY A 20 -13.27 7.68 28.46
C GLY A 20 -11.78 7.79 28.20
N LEU A 21 -11.01 6.69 28.27
CA LEU A 21 -9.55 6.77 28.08
C LEU A 21 -8.94 5.74 27.12
N SER A 22 -9.71 4.78 26.59
CA SER A 22 -9.21 3.76 25.66
C SER A 22 -9.40 4.09 24.17
N ALA A 23 -9.96 5.25 23.83
CA ALA A 23 -10.25 5.62 22.44
C ALA A 23 -9.07 6.27 21.68
N ILE A 24 -8.01 6.68 22.37
CA ILE A 24 -6.97 7.54 21.77
C ILE A 24 -5.87 6.71 21.08
N THR A 25 -5.56 5.51 21.57
CA THR A 25 -4.55 4.63 20.97
C THR A 25 -5.05 3.90 19.71
N ALA A 26 -6.37 3.73 19.57
CA ALA A 26 -6.94 3.08 18.39
C ALA A 26 -6.91 3.97 17.13
N CYS A 27 -6.85 5.30 17.28
CA CYS A 27 -6.81 6.20 16.13
C CYS A 27 -5.44 6.21 15.41
N SER A 28 -4.33 6.11 16.15
CA SER A 28 -2.99 6.14 15.56
C SER A 28 -2.73 4.92 14.67
N ASP A 29 -3.12 3.74 15.14
CA ASP A 29 -2.85 2.49 14.45
C ASP A 29 -3.68 2.39 13.16
N VAL A 30 -4.94 2.83 13.21
CA VAL A 30 -5.81 2.89 12.04
C VAL A 30 -5.25 3.84 10.99
N GLN A 31 -4.79 5.03 11.39
CA GLN A 31 -4.22 6.01 10.46
C GLN A 31 -2.96 5.47 9.75
N GLN A 32 -2.10 4.76 10.49
CA GLN A 32 -0.90 4.13 9.91
C GLN A 32 -1.26 3.05 8.88
N ILE A 33 -2.24 2.19 9.19
CA ILE A 33 -2.70 1.15 8.25
C ILE A 33 -3.23 1.79 6.95
N PHE A 34 -4.00 2.88 7.07
CA PHE A 34 -4.50 3.60 5.88
C PHE A 34 -3.36 4.24 5.08
N GLU A 35 -2.35 4.80 5.75
CA GLU A 35 -1.20 5.41 5.07
C GLU A 35 -0.34 4.36 4.33
N GLU A 36 -0.11 3.20 4.95
CA GLU A 36 0.62 2.08 4.34
C GLU A 36 -0.14 1.53 3.12
N GLY A 37 -1.45 1.30 3.26
CA GLY A 37 -2.30 0.84 2.15
C GLY A 37 -2.36 1.86 1.00
N ALA A 38 -2.41 3.16 1.31
CA ALA A 38 -2.36 4.20 0.29
C ALA A 38 -1.01 4.23 -0.46
N LYS A 39 0.11 4.01 0.23
CA LYS A 39 1.43 3.93 -0.39
C LYS A 39 1.56 2.70 -1.29
N GLN A 40 1.05 1.54 -0.84
CA GLN A 40 1.00 0.31 -1.64
C GLN A 40 0.20 0.51 -2.92
N GLY A 41 -1.06 0.96 -2.81
CA GLY A 41 -1.92 1.17 -3.97
C GLY A 41 -1.37 2.24 -4.93
N ALA A 42 -0.73 3.30 -4.42
CA ALA A 42 -0.06 4.29 -5.25
C ALA A 42 1.15 3.70 -6.00
N ALA A 43 1.93 2.82 -5.37
CA ALA A 43 3.06 2.15 -6.01
C ALA A 43 2.61 1.19 -7.12
N GLU A 44 1.59 0.36 -6.86
CA GLU A 44 1.00 -0.55 -7.86
C GLU A 44 0.46 0.24 -9.07
N GLY A 45 -0.41 1.22 -8.80
CA GLY A 45 -1.07 1.99 -9.84
C GLY A 45 -0.11 2.84 -10.66
N ALA A 46 1.00 3.31 -10.07
CA ALA A 46 2.04 4.02 -10.81
C ALA A 46 2.90 3.06 -11.66
N LEU A 47 3.26 1.90 -11.11
CA LEU A 47 4.16 0.95 -11.77
C LEU A 47 3.52 0.20 -12.93
N GLN A 48 2.19 0.04 -12.95
CA GLN A 48 1.53 -0.61 -14.08
C GLN A 48 1.82 0.10 -15.43
N PRO A 49 1.53 1.40 -15.61
CA PRO A 49 1.84 2.10 -16.86
C PRO A 49 3.35 2.41 -17.00
N LEU A 50 4.02 2.83 -15.93
CA LEU A 50 5.42 3.25 -15.99
C LEU A 50 6.37 2.06 -16.14
N GLY A 51 6.09 0.95 -15.46
CA GLY A 51 6.83 -0.30 -15.57
C GLY A 51 6.70 -0.92 -16.95
N ARG A 52 5.51 -0.89 -17.56
CA ARG A 52 5.34 -1.27 -18.98
C ARG A 52 6.24 -0.44 -19.88
N LEU A 53 6.23 0.88 -19.75
CA LEU A 53 7.10 1.75 -20.54
C LEU A 53 8.59 1.43 -20.32
N ALA A 54 9.00 1.22 -19.08
CA ALA A 54 10.37 0.84 -18.76
C ALA A 54 10.79 -0.47 -19.43
N VAL A 55 9.95 -1.51 -19.34
CA VAL A 55 10.20 -2.79 -20.01
C VAL A 55 10.27 -2.60 -21.52
N GLU A 56 9.29 -1.94 -22.13
CA GLU A 56 9.26 -1.80 -23.59
C GLU A 56 10.41 -0.94 -24.13
N GLN A 57 10.77 0.13 -23.44
CA GLN A 57 11.78 1.08 -23.92
C GLN A 57 13.21 0.65 -23.56
N ILE A 58 13.42 0.10 -22.36
CA ILE A 58 14.78 -0.20 -21.87
C ILE A 58 15.19 -1.60 -22.29
N ALA A 59 14.30 -2.59 -22.13
CA ALA A 59 14.58 -3.95 -22.59
C ALA A 59 14.30 -4.16 -24.08
N GLN A 60 13.76 -3.14 -24.77
CA GLN A 60 13.49 -3.15 -26.22
C GLN A 60 12.58 -4.32 -26.66
N VAL A 61 11.64 -4.71 -25.80
CA VAL A 61 10.63 -5.75 -26.08
C VAL A 61 9.24 -5.14 -26.24
N LYS A 62 8.29 -5.91 -26.77
CA LYS A 62 6.89 -5.52 -26.78
C LYS A 62 6.09 -6.45 -25.88
N LEU A 63 5.32 -5.87 -24.96
CA LEU A 63 4.39 -6.61 -24.12
C LEU A 63 3.10 -6.89 -24.89
N THR A 64 2.47 -8.02 -24.58
CA THR A 64 1.15 -8.38 -25.12
C THR A 64 0.06 -7.55 -24.45
N ASP A 65 0.15 -7.40 -23.13
CA ASP A 65 -0.81 -6.69 -22.27
C ASP A 65 -0.08 -5.80 -21.26
N ASP A 66 -0.83 -5.10 -20.40
CA ASP A 66 -0.26 -4.38 -19.27
C ASP A 66 0.32 -5.36 -18.23
N LEU A 67 1.27 -4.87 -17.42
CA LEU A 67 1.82 -5.68 -16.33
C LEU A 67 0.78 -5.84 -15.21
N GLU A 68 0.68 -7.04 -14.66
CA GLU A 68 -0.05 -7.31 -13.43
C GLU A 68 0.88 -7.06 -12.25
N CYS A 69 0.59 -6.01 -11.46
CA CYS A 69 1.42 -5.59 -10.33
C CYS A 69 0.76 -5.92 -8.99
N GLU A 70 1.56 -6.43 -8.06
CA GLU A 70 1.18 -6.71 -6.67
C GLU A 70 2.20 -6.06 -5.73
N ALA A 71 1.75 -5.19 -4.85
CA ALA A 71 2.54 -4.68 -3.74
C ALA A 71 2.43 -5.62 -2.55
N HIS A 72 3.54 -5.76 -1.85
CA HIS A 72 3.65 -6.55 -0.64
C HIS A 72 3.80 -5.65 0.59
N ASP A 73 3.80 -6.28 1.76
CA ASP A 73 3.96 -5.59 3.04
C ASP A 73 5.24 -4.75 3.07
N MET A 74 5.08 -3.52 3.57
CA MET A 74 6.19 -2.58 3.65
C MET A 74 7.27 -3.15 4.56
N THR A 75 8.51 -3.14 4.07
CA THR A 75 9.68 -3.63 4.81
C THR A 75 10.75 -2.55 4.80
N ASP A 76 11.23 -2.14 5.97
CA ASP A 76 12.26 -1.10 6.14
C ASP A 76 11.94 0.22 5.40
N GLY A 77 10.67 0.63 5.42
CA GLY A 77 10.20 1.86 4.76
C GLY A 77 10.15 1.78 3.23
N ARG A 78 10.23 0.58 2.66
CA ARG A 78 10.13 0.34 1.22
C ARG A 78 8.92 -0.52 0.92
N VAL A 79 8.25 -0.25 -0.19
CA VAL A 79 7.13 -1.07 -0.70
C VAL A 79 7.69 -2.02 -1.76
N PRO A 80 7.82 -3.33 -1.46
CA PRO A 80 8.17 -4.30 -2.47
C PRO A 80 6.99 -4.44 -3.44
N VAL A 81 7.25 -4.40 -4.74
CA VAL A 81 6.22 -4.59 -5.77
C VAL A 81 6.75 -5.58 -6.80
N THR A 82 5.93 -6.56 -7.15
CA THR A 82 6.21 -7.51 -8.23
C THR A 82 5.22 -7.27 -9.34
N CYS A 83 5.72 -6.95 -10.53
CA CYS A 83 4.91 -6.80 -11.73
C CYS A 83 5.25 -7.91 -12.72
N THR A 84 4.26 -8.61 -13.26
CA THR A 84 4.49 -9.73 -14.21
C THR A 84 3.71 -9.54 -15.50
N GLY A 85 4.21 -10.13 -16.58
CA GLY A 85 3.56 -10.09 -17.89
C GLY A 85 4.24 -11.00 -18.90
N GLN A 86 3.85 -10.85 -20.16
CA GLN A 86 4.42 -11.58 -21.29
C GLN A 86 4.75 -10.66 -22.46
N THR A 87 5.84 -10.97 -23.17
CA THR A 87 6.14 -10.34 -24.45
C THR A 87 5.27 -10.92 -25.58
N GLN A 88 5.20 -10.22 -26.71
CA GLN A 88 4.53 -10.72 -27.92
C GLN A 88 5.19 -11.99 -28.48
N ASP A 89 6.46 -12.22 -28.16
CA ASP A 89 7.21 -13.42 -28.54
C ASP A 89 6.96 -14.61 -27.58
N GLY A 90 6.16 -14.40 -26.51
CA GLY A 90 5.80 -15.42 -25.52
C GLY A 90 6.77 -15.53 -24.34
N ASP A 91 7.75 -14.63 -24.23
CA ASP A 91 8.69 -14.61 -23.11
C ASP A 91 8.04 -14.08 -21.85
N LYS A 92 8.37 -14.68 -20.71
CA LYS A 92 7.89 -14.21 -19.41
C LYS A 92 8.71 -13.00 -18.97
N VAL A 93 8.01 -11.96 -18.53
CA VAL A 93 8.61 -10.75 -17.96
C VAL A 93 8.21 -10.62 -16.50
N ALA A 94 9.19 -10.27 -15.66
CA ALA A 94 8.96 -9.78 -14.32
C ALA A 94 9.71 -8.45 -14.13
N LEU A 95 9.08 -7.52 -13.42
CA LEU A 95 9.66 -6.30 -12.92
C LEU A 95 9.55 -6.36 -11.39
N GLU A 96 10.69 -6.56 -10.74
CA GLU A 96 10.81 -6.56 -9.29
C GLU A 96 11.19 -5.16 -8.84
N ALA A 97 10.44 -4.59 -7.90
CA ALA A 97 10.64 -3.23 -7.44
C ALA A 97 10.70 -3.16 -5.91
N SER A 98 11.53 -2.25 -5.40
CA SER A 98 11.55 -1.84 -4.00
C SER A 98 11.38 -0.32 -3.95
N VAL A 99 10.13 0.12 -3.88
CA VAL A 99 9.73 1.52 -4.03
C VAL A 99 9.98 2.27 -2.73
N THR A 100 10.69 3.39 -2.82
CA THR A 100 10.97 4.30 -1.70
C THR A 100 10.08 5.53 -1.72
N SER A 101 9.65 5.98 -2.91
CA SER A 101 8.76 7.14 -3.04
C SER A 101 8.04 7.17 -4.37
N THR A 102 6.79 7.62 -4.38
CA THR A 102 5.98 7.81 -5.58
C THR A 102 5.65 9.30 -5.72
N ASP A 103 5.99 9.90 -6.86
CA ASP A 103 5.66 11.28 -7.22
C ASP A 103 4.75 11.23 -8.46
N LEU A 104 3.45 11.05 -8.21
CA LEU A 104 2.44 10.88 -9.27
C LEU A 104 2.26 12.14 -10.11
N GLU A 105 2.46 13.33 -9.53
CA GLU A 105 2.36 14.61 -10.25
C GLU A 105 3.44 14.74 -11.32
N LYS A 106 4.63 14.19 -11.06
CA LYS A 106 5.73 14.14 -12.02
C LYS A 106 5.77 12.86 -12.85
N GLY A 107 4.90 11.88 -12.56
CA GLY A 107 4.93 10.57 -13.19
C GLY A 107 6.25 9.84 -12.94
N ALA A 108 6.73 9.84 -11.70
CA ALA A 108 8.00 9.25 -11.32
C ALA A 108 7.87 8.33 -10.09
N VAL A 109 8.55 7.19 -10.13
CA VAL A 109 8.66 6.25 -9.01
C VAL A 109 10.13 6.02 -8.73
N ARG A 110 10.56 6.32 -7.51
CA ARG A 110 11.94 6.07 -7.06
C ARG A 110 12.00 4.80 -6.24
N GLY A 111 13.10 4.08 -6.39
CA GLY A 111 13.30 2.79 -5.75
C GLY A 111 14.30 1.97 -6.54
N ARG A 112 14.55 0.73 -6.12
CA ARG A 112 15.30 -0.20 -6.97
C ARG A 112 14.34 -0.96 -7.85
N PHE A 113 14.67 -1.12 -9.12
CA PHE A 113 13.88 -1.86 -10.09
C PHE A 113 14.78 -2.83 -10.83
N THR A 114 14.34 -4.07 -10.96
CA THR A 114 15.05 -5.13 -11.67
C THR A 114 14.11 -5.69 -12.71
N ILE A 115 14.49 -5.59 -13.98
CA ILE A 115 13.74 -6.20 -15.08
C ILE A 115 14.33 -7.57 -15.36
N VAL A 116 13.46 -8.57 -15.39
CA VAL A 116 13.80 -9.97 -15.59
C VAL A 116 13.02 -10.49 -16.79
N ILE A 117 13.72 -11.10 -17.76
CA ILE A 117 13.11 -11.74 -18.92
C ILE A 117 13.58 -13.20 -18.94
N ASN A 118 12.62 -14.14 -19.00
CA ASN A 118 12.88 -15.58 -18.93
C ASN A 118 13.79 -15.99 -17.75
N GLY A 119 13.59 -15.34 -16.60
CA GLY A 119 14.36 -15.61 -15.37
C GLY A 119 15.79 -15.04 -15.36
N ARG A 120 16.14 -14.18 -16.33
CA ARG A 120 17.44 -13.48 -16.36
C ARG A 120 17.26 -11.99 -16.16
N THR A 121 18.02 -11.41 -15.24
CA THR A 121 18.11 -9.96 -15.11
C THR A 121 18.66 -9.35 -16.39
N VAL A 122 17.88 -8.48 -17.01
CA VAL A 122 18.29 -7.74 -18.22
C VAL A 122 18.82 -6.36 -17.85
N THR A 123 18.26 -5.71 -16.83
CA THR A 123 18.71 -4.41 -16.37
C THR A 123 18.26 -4.15 -14.93
N GLU A 124 18.94 -3.20 -14.29
CA GLU A 124 18.60 -2.62 -13.00
C GLU A 124 18.47 -1.10 -13.15
N LEU A 125 17.52 -0.50 -12.44
CA LEU A 125 17.23 0.93 -12.46
C LEU A 125 16.99 1.42 -11.05
N ASP A 126 17.30 2.69 -10.78
CA ASP A 126 17.01 3.33 -9.49
C ASP A 126 15.77 4.25 -9.55
N CYS A 127 15.13 4.32 -10.71
CA CYS A 127 13.95 5.13 -10.94
C CYS A 127 13.22 4.70 -12.21
N VAL A 128 11.90 4.86 -12.21
CA VAL A 128 11.04 4.67 -13.39
C VAL A 128 10.17 5.92 -13.60
N GLY A 129 10.11 6.41 -14.84
CA GLY A 129 9.35 7.61 -15.22
C GLY A 129 10.25 8.82 -15.44
N ILE A 130 9.78 10.01 -15.06
CA ILE A 130 10.55 11.26 -15.20
C ILE A 130 11.50 11.42 -14.01
N CYS A 131 12.68 10.86 -14.21
CA CYS A 131 13.83 10.90 -13.33
C CYS A 131 14.99 11.53 -14.11
#